data_AF-A0A8T4DF34-F1
#
_entry.id   AF-A0A8T4DF34-F1
#
_cell.length_a   1.000
_cell.length_b   1.000
_cell.length_c   1.000
_cell.angle_alpha   90.00
_cell.angle_beta   90.00
_cell.angle_gamma   90.00
#
_symmetry.space_group_name_H-M   'P 1'
#
loop_
_entity.id
_entity.type
_entity.pdbx_description
1 polymer ?
#
loop_
_entity_poly.entity_id
_entity_poly.type
_entity_poly.pdbx_seq_one_letter_code
_entity_poly.pdbx_strand_id
1 'polypeptide(L)' 'MREDKKEQALRLQKKLEHWIAHNKDHAESFRKAARDAEEIGLVEVGKRLQEAAEKMEEIAAVLEGAIKEIA' A
#
# COMPACT_ATOMS: atom_id res chain seq x y z
N MET A 1 -13.64 -22.42 -20.35
CA MET A 1 -14.39 -21.42 -19.54
C MET A 1 -14.02 -21.43 -18.06
N ARG A 2 -13.98 -22.57 -17.33
CA ARG A 2 -13.55 -22.59 -15.91
C ARG A 2 -12.05 -22.36 -15.70
N GLU A 3 -11.21 -22.86 -16.60
CA GLU A 3 -9.75 -22.63 -16.57
C GLU A 3 -9.39 -21.16 -16.73
N ASP A 4 -10.13 -20.43 -17.57
CA ASP A 4 -9.95 -19.00 -17.79
C ASP A 4 -10.28 -18.18 -16.53
N LYS A 5 -11.35 -18.51 -15.78
CA LYS A 5 -11.65 -17.84 -14.50
C LYS A 5 -10.54 -18.07 -13.45
N LYS A 6 -10.00 -19.30 -13.36
CA LYS A 6 -8.90 -19.61 -12.42
C LYS A 6 -7.62 -18.86 -12.80
N GLU A 7 -7.32 -18.77 -14.09
CA GLU A 7 -6.16 -18.03 -14.59
C GLU A 7 -6.33 -16.51 -14.37
N GLN A 8 -7.53 -15.96 -14.60
CA GLN A 8 -7.86 -14.57 -14.29
C GLN A 8 -7.72 -14.26 -12.80
N ALA A 9 -8.19 -15.15 -11.91
CA ALA A 9 -8.03 -15.01 -10.47
C ALA A 9 -6.56 -14.98 -10.04
N LEU A 10 -5.73 -15.89 -10.59
CA LEU A 10 -4.28 -15.90 -10.32
C LEU A 10 -3.58 -14.63 -10.81
N ARG A 11 -3.94 -14.13 -12.00
CA ARG A 11 -3.41 -12.86 -12.51
C ARG A 11 -3.80 -11.68 -11.63
N LEU A 12 -5.04 -11.67 -11.12
CA LEU A 12 -5.50 -10.61 -10.22
C LEU A 12 -4.77 -10.69 -8.86
N GLN A 13 -4.63 -11.89 -8.29
CA GLN A 13 -3.88 -12.10 -7.05
C GLN A 13 -2.45 -11.55 -7.15
N LYS A 14 -1.71 -11.85 -8.22
CA LYS A 14 -0.36 -11.32 -8.43
C LYS A 14 -0.30 -9.79 -8.50
N LYS A 15 -1.32 -9.16 -9.10
CA LYS A 15 -1.41 -7.69 -9.13
C LYS A 15 -1.63 -7.13 -7.73
N LEU A 16 -2.52 -7.74 -6.95
CA LEU A 16 -2.78 -7.33 -5.57
C LEU A 16 -1.53 -7.45 -4.70
N GLU A 17 -0.81 -8.57 -4.79
CA GLU A 17 0.46 -8.79 -4.07
C GLU A 17 1.50 -7.71 -4.42
N HIS A 18 1.64 -7.37 -5.71
CA HIS A 18 2.55 -6.31 -6.15
C HIS A 18 2.14 -4.93 -5.62
N TRP A 19 0.85 -4.58 -5.67
CA TRP A 19 0.35 -3.31 -5.15
C TRP A 19 0.50 -3.20 -3.62
N ILE A 20 0.27 -4.29 -2.87
CA ILE A 20 0.50 -4.33 -1.43
C ILE A 20 1.97 -4.03 -1.10
N ALA A 21 2.90 -4.68 -1.79
CA ALA A 21 4.33 -4.44 -1.61
C ALA A 21 4.69 -2.98 -1.90
N HIS A 22 4.21 -2.44 -3.03
CA HIS A 22 4.49 -1.07 -3.42
C HIS A 22 3.90 -0.02 -2.45
N ASN A 23 2.70 -0.26 -1.92
CA ASN A 23 2.09 0.60 -0.92
C ASN A 23 2.91 0.62 0.37
N LYS A 24 3.42 -0.53 0.81
CA LYS A 24 4.29 -0.61 2.00
C LYS A 24 5.62 0.13 1.79
N ASP A 25 6.23 -0.02 0.61
CA ASP A 25 7.45 0.73 0.24
C ASP A 25 7.22 2.25 0.22
N HIS A 26 6.07 2.69 -0.31
CA HIS A 26 5.66 4.09 -0.28
C HIS A 26 5.40 4.59 1.14
N ALA A 27 4.72 3.82 1.99
CA ALA A 27 4.48 4.19 3.38
C ALA A 27 5.80 4.40 4.13
N GLU A 28 6.78 3.51 3.97
CA GLU A 28 8.10 3.67 4.57
C GLU A 28 8.81 4.93 4.06
N SER A 29 8.80 5.15 2.75
CA SER A 29 9.41 6.32 2.12
C SER A 29 8.79 7.62 2.61
N PHE A 30 7.46 7.67 2.75
CA PHE A 30 6.74 8.83 3.25
C PHE A 30 7.02 9.08 4.74
N ARG A 31 7.12 8.03 5.56
CA ARG A 31 7.54 8.17 6.97
C ARG A 31 8.95 8.72 7.09
N LYS A 32 9.86 8.30 6.22
CA LYS A 32 11.21 8.88 6.19
C LYS A 32 11.14 10.36 5.85
N ALA A 33 10.44 10.72 4.78
CA ALA A 33 10.27 12.11 4.39
C ALA A 33 9.55 12.95 5.47
N ALA A 34 8.62 12.36 6.22
CA ALA A 34 7.94 13.01 7.33
C ALA A 34 8.93 13.42 8.42
N ARG A 35 9.80 12.48 8.83
CA ARG A 35 10.88 12.74 9.80
C ARG A 35 11.84 13.81 9.29
N ASP A 36 12.31 13.68 8.05
CA ASP A 36 13.22 14.64 7.42
C ASP A 36 12.59 16.06 7.38
N ALA A 37 11.28 16.16 7.13
CA ALA A 37 10.54 17.43 7.13
C ALA A 37 10.41 18.04 8.53
N GLU A 38 10.12 17.23 9.55
CA GLU A 38 10.03 17.68 10.94
C GLU A 38 11.39 18.19 11.45
N GLU A 39 12.50 17.52 11.10
CA GLU A 39 13.86 17.91 11.47
C GLU A 39 14.25 19.31 10.96
N ILE A 40 13.73 19.71 9.78
CA ILE A 40 13.96 21.05 9.21
C ILE A 40 12.88 22.08 9.59
N GLY A 41 12.01 21.76 10.56
CA GLY A 41 10.99 22.67 11.07
C GLY A 41 9.70 22.74 10.25
N LEU A 42 9.54 21.90 9.21
CA LEU A 42 8.32 21.81 8.40
C LEU A 42 7.31 20.83 9.01
N VAL A 43 6.94 21.05 10.27
CA VAL A 43 6.14 20.13 11.09
C VAL A 43 4.81 19.75 10.43
N GLU A 44 4.08 20.71 9.85
CA GLU A 44 2.80 20.41 9.20
C GLU A 44 2.96 19.59 7.90
N VAL A 45 4.07 19.75 7.19
CA VAL A 45 4.39 18.90 6.04
C VAL A 45 4.67 17.47 6.52
N GLY A 46 5.43 17.32 7.60
CA GLY A 46 5.69 16.03 8.24
C GLY A 46 4.41 15.28 8.60
N LYS A 47 3.47 15.96 9.27
CA LYS A 47 2.15 15.38 9.61
C LYS A 47 1.38 14.90 8.38
N ARG A 48 1.39 15.66 7.27
CA ARG A 48 0.71 15.27 6.04
C ARG A 48 1.36 14.07 5.36
N LEU A 49 2.69 13.97 5.40
CA LEU A 49 3.42 12.82 4.90
C LEU A 49 3.17 11.57 5.75
N GLN A 50 3.11 11.73 7.07
CA GLN A 50 2.73 10.65 8.00
C GLN A 50 1.30 10.16 7.73
N GLU A 51 0.34 11.08 7.57
CA GLU A 51 -1.04 10.75 7.19
C GLU A 51 -1.09 9.98 5.85
N ALA A 52 -0.29 10.38 4.87
CA ALA A 52 -0.20 9.68 3.58
C ALA A 52 0.37 8.25 3.75
N ALA A 53 1.35 8.05 4.62
CA ALA A 53 1.90 6.73 4.92
C ALA A 53 0.86 5.80 5.56
N GLU A 54 0.06 6.31 6.50
CA GLU A 54 -1.01 5.56 7.14
C GLU A 54 -2.07 5.13 6.12
N LYS A 55 -2.48 6.04 5.22
CA LYS A 55 -3.41 5.71 4.13
C LYS A 55 -2.87 4.63 3.19
N MET A 56 -1.57 4.60 2.92
CA MET A 56 -0.97 3.53 2.11
C MET A 56 -1.07 2.17 2.79
N GLU A 57 -0.90 2.11 4.12
CA GLU A 57 -1.10 0.88 4.88
C GLU A 57 -2.57 0.45 4.96
N GLU A 58 -3.50 1.40 5.10
CA GLU A 58 -4.94 1.12 5.04
C GLU A 58 -5.32 0.50 3.69
N ILE A 59 -4.81 1.05 2.57
CA ILE A 59 -5.03 0.48 1.24
C ILE A 59 -4.44 -0.94 1.19
N ALA A 60 -3.20 -1.14 1.67
CA ALA A 60 -2.59 -2.47 1.69
C ALA A 60 -3.44 -3.49 2.47
N ALA A 61 -3.98 -3.12 3.64
CA ALA A 61 -4.84 -3.98 4.44
C ALA A 61 -6.16 -4.34 3.72
N VAL A 62 -6.77 -3.40 2.99
CA VAL A 62 -7.96 -3.67 2.17
C VAL A 62 -7.62 -4.65 1.04
N LEU A 63 -6.47 -4.48 0.38
CA LEU A 63 -6.02 -5.39 -0.68
C LEU A 63 -5.70 -6.80 -0.15
N GLU A 64 -5.10 -6.89 1.05
CA GLU A 64 -4.90 -8.17 1.75
C GLU A 64 -6.24 -8.87 2.05
N GLY A 65 -7.27 -8.09 2.42
CA GLY A 65 -8.65 -8.58 2.52
C GLY A 65 -9.16 -9.15 1.19
N ALA A 66 -8.97 -8.42 0.09
CA ALA A 66 -9.41 -8.87 -1.24
C ALA A 66 -8.73 -10.18 -1.69
N ILE A 67 -7.44 -10.40 -1.34
CA ILE A 67 -6.76 -11.67 -1.62
C ILE A 67 -7.43 -12.85 -0.89
N LYS A 68 -7.92 -12.65 0.34
CA LYS A 68 -8.61 -13.70 1.12
C LYS A 68 -9.93 -14.14 0.49
N GLU A 69 -10.57 -13.26 -0.28
CA GLU A 69 -11.82 -13.56 -1.02
C GLU A 69 -11.57 -14.27 -2.37
N ILE A 70 -10.31 -14.31 -2.84
CA ILE A 70 -9.90 -15.04 -4.05
C ILE A 70 -9.56 -16.50 -3.72
N ALA A 71 -9.09 -16.76 -2.49
CA ALA A 71 -8.59 -18.05 -2.02
C ALA A 71 -9.69 -19.12 -1.86
#